data_AF-A0A6G3SJ29-F1
#
_entry.id   AF-A0A6G3SJ29-F1
#
_cell.length_a   1.000
_cell.length_b   1.000
_cell.length_c   1.000
_cell.angle_alpha   90.00
_cell.angle_beta   90.00
_cell.angle_gamma   90.00
#
_symmetry.space_group_name_H-M   'P 1'
#
loop_
_entity.id
_entity.type
_entity.pdbx_description
1 polymer ?
#
loop_
_entity_poly.entity_id
_entity_poly.type
_entity_poly.pdbx_seq_one_letter_code
_entity_poly.pdbx_strand_id
1 'polypeptide(L)'
;GPPGFRPAAPRTKRPGLVVAASVFGALVVLGVIGALLPNDPDTTGKGDRTEASSDGGASGSGSADKARDKPVDPRPVSYEGIDVTENYALRLADHPPRPLEDEDSGVMYGKKDFYFYRDSLFGDEQVGSANGKLVVLKNSQKGSLKVCREETRYTEKIGLDQLTSGSQICVLSKAGHIAVVTYRGKSGANDPSHYITIDLTVWRNADEARES
;
A
#
# COMPACT_ATOMS: atom_id res chain seq x y z
N GLY A 1 20.21 12.47 -67.14
CA GLY A 1 20.02 11.62 -65.95
C GLY A 1 20.08 12.49 -64.71
N PRO A 2 19.28 12.24 -63.67
CA PRO A 2 19.26 13.08 -62.47
C PRO A 2 20.51 12.80 -61.59
N PRO A 3 20.98 13.77 -60.81
CA PRO A 3 22.07 13.55 -59.86
C PRO A 3 21.60 12.72 -58.66
N GLY A 4 22.39 11.70 -58.32
CA GLY A 4 22.10 10.74 -57.26
C GLY A 4 22.19 11.31 -55.85
N PHE A 5 21.30 10.82 -54.99
CA PHE A 5 21.24 11.05 -53.55
C PHE A 5 22.48 10.47 -52.85
N ARG A 6 23.13 11.26 -51.99
CA ARG A 6 24.17 10.76 -51.06
C ARG A 6 23.61 10.77 -49.63
N PRO A 7 23.69 9.68 -48.86
CA PRO A 7 23.22 9.66 -47.48
C PRO A 7 24.15 10.49 -46.57
N ALA A 8 23.55 11.19 -45.60
CA ALA A 8 24.27 11.97 -44.60
C ALA A 8 25.03 11.05 -43.62
N ALA A 9 26.29 11.39 -43.34
CA ALA A 9 27.13 10.66 -42.39
C ALA A 9 26.64 10.82 -40.94
N PRO A 10 26.83 9.79 -40.07
CA PRO A 10 26.35 9.82 -38.69
C PRO A 10 27.15 10.81 -37.82
N ARG A 11 26.43 11.63 -37.05
CA ARG A 11 27.01 12.56 -36.07
C ARG A 11 27.50 11.80 -34.83
N THR A 12 28.79 11.90 -34.53
CA THR A 12 29.39 11.37 -33.29
C THR A 12 29.02 12.25 -32.09
N LYS A 13 28.54 11.64 -30.99
CA LYS A 13 28.29 12.34 -29.72
C LYS A 13 29.56 12.29 -28.87
N ARG A 14 30.02 13.45 -28.38
CA ARG A 14 31.10 13.56 -27.38
C ARG A 14 30.52 13.34 -25.97
N PRO A 15 31.19 12.59 -25.07
CA PRO A 15 30.77 12.50 -23.67
C PRO A 15 31.21 13.76 -22.92
N GLY A 16 30.24 14.50 -22.39
CA GLY A 16 30.47 15.62 -21.48
C GLY A 16 30.69 15.14 -20.06
N LEU A 17 31.88 15.41 -19.54
CA LEU A 17 32.32 15.22 -18.17
C LEU A 17 31.57 16.20 -17.25
N VAL A 18 30.78 15.70 -16.29
CA VAL A 18 30.22 16.53 -15.21
C VAL A 18 30.91 16.13 -13.91
N VAL A 19 31.83 17.00 -13.49
CA VAL A 19 32.41 17.02 -12.14
C VAL A 19 31.46 17.85 -11.27
N ALA A 20 30.94 17.25 -10.20
CA ALA A 20 30.34 17.98 -9.11
C ALA A 20 30.82 17.36 -7.79
N ALA A 21 31.83 18.01 -7.21
CA ALA A 21 32.28 17.78 -5.85
C ALA A 21 31.55 18.76 -4.93
N SER A 22 31.01 18.27 -3.82
CA SER A 22 30.75 19.11 -2.64
C SER A 22 30.62 18.24 -1.39
N VAL A 23 31.68 18.26 -0.59
CA VAL A 23 31.79 17.73 0.79
C VAL A 23 31.39 18.84 1.74
N PHE A 24 30.43 18.62 2.65
CA PHE A 24 30.26 19.26 3.97
C PHE A 24 29.05 18.56 4.64
N GLY A 25 29.03 18.09 5.88
CA GLY A 25 29.99 18.06 6.99
C GLY A 25 29.30 17.29 8.13
N ALA A 26 30.04 16.44 8.82
CA ALA A 26 29.57 15.75 10.01
C ALA A 26 29.62 16.70 11.22
N LEU A 27 28.56 16.72 12.04
CA LEU A 27 28.63 17.17 13.43
C LEU A 27 27.83 16.23 14.32
N VAL A 28 28.55 15.62 15.26
CA VAL A 28 28.11 14.81 16.40
C VAL A 28 27.89 15.73 17.58
N VAL A 29 26.78 15.61 18.33
CA VAL A 29 26.74 15.94 19.77
C VAL A 29 25.77 15.02 20.52
N LEU A 30 26.33 14.38 21.57
CA LEU A 30 25.72 13.57 22.63
C LEU A 30 24.90 14.41 23.63
N GLY A 31 23.89 13.80 24.27
CA GLY A 31 23.26 14.37 25.47
C GLY A 31 22.54 13.30 26.30
N VAL A 32 23.13 12.96 27.46
CA VAL A 32 22.68 11.96 28.45
C VAL A 32 22.15 12.69 29.69
N ILE A 33 21.29 12.00 30.47
CA ILE A 33 20.99 12.15 31.91
C ILE A 33 19.90 13.16 32.32
N GLY A 34 18.95 12.67 33.14
CA GLY A 34 18.10 13.52 33.97
C GLY A 34 17.05 12.75 34.79
N ALA A 35 17.49 11.85 35.67
CA ALA A 35 16.64 11.32 36.74
C ALA A 35 16.26 12.44 37.72
N LEU A 36 14.99 12.51 38.13
CA LEU A 36 14.56 13.19 39.36
C LEU A 36 13.47 12.36 40.06
N LEU A 37 13.92 11.48 40.94
CA LEU A 37 13.22 11.13 42.18
C LEU A 37 13.46 12.26 43.19
N PRO A 38 12.45 12.71 43.93
CA PRO A 38 12.64 13.23 45.27
C PRO A 38 12.37 12.11 46.29
N ASN A 39 13.43 11.68 46.96
CA ASN A 39 13.32 11.14 48.33
C ASN A 39 13.36 12.35 49.25
N ASP A 40 12.41 12.47 50.17
CA ASP A 40 12.62 13.20 51.42
C ASP A 40 12.50 12.23 52.61
N PRO A 41 13.50 12.21 53.50
CA PRO A 41 13.52 11.41 54.72
C PRO A 41 12.92 12.21 55.88
N ASP A 42 12.13 11.56 56.74
CA ASP A 42 11.96 12.05 58.10
C ASP A 42 11.91 10.91 59.10
N THR A 43 12.61 11.18 60.19
CA THR A 43 13.15 10.25 61.17
C THR A 43 12.24 10.09 62.39
N THR A 44 12.45 8.97 63.09
CA THR A 44 12.16 8.70 64.52
C THR A 44 10.70 8.62 64.99
N GLY A 45 10.31 7.39 65.37
CA GLY A 45 9.16 7.11 66.21
C GLY A 45 9.11 5.64 66.59
N LYS A 46 9.95 5.21 67.53
CA LYS A 46 9.97 3.86 68.10
C LYS A 46 8.93 3.81 69.23
N GLY A 47 7.86 3.04 69.05
CA GLY A 47 6.81 2.82 70.04
C GLY A 47 6.09 1.51 69.75
N ASP A 48 6.44 0.48 70.50
CA ASP A 48 5.97 -0.90 70.41
C ASP A 48 4.58 -1.06 71.05
N ARG A 49 3.68 -1.82 70.41
CA ARG A 49 2.49 -2.48 71.02
C ARG A 49 1.72 -3.30 69.97
N THR A 50 1.86 -4.62 70.07
CA THR A 50 0.98 -5.66 69.49
C THR A 50 -0.38 -5.72 70.20
N GLU A 51 -1.48 -5.73 69.43
CA GLU A 51 -2.43 -6.87 69.31
C GLU A 51 -3.71 -6.54 68.50
N ALA A 52 -4.06 -7.49 67.63
CA ALA A 52 -5.40 -7.98 67.23
C ALA A 52 -6.40 -7.13 66.38
N SER A 53 -6.45 -7.53 65.11
CA SER A 53 -7.64 -8.08 64.39
C SER A 53 -8.67 -7.19 63.67
N SER A 54 -8.85 -7.58 62.40
CA SER A 54 -10.09 -7.68 61.60
C SER A 54 -10.50 -6.54 60.66
N ASP A 55 -10.41 -6.90 59.37
CA ASP A 55 -11.34 -6.68 58.26
C ASP A 55 -11.76 -5.27 57.82
N GLY A 56 -11.50 -5.00 56.55
CA GLY A 56 -12.11 -3.89 55.80
C GLY A 56 -11.26 -3.47 54.61
N GLY A 57 -11.11 -4.36 53.62
CA GLY A 57 -10.31 -4.11 52.41
C GLY A 57 -10.73 -2.85 51.67
N ALA A 58 -9.79 -1.92 51.54
CA ALA A 58 -9.78 -0.93 50.46
C ALA A 58 -9.02 -1.54 49.27
N SER A 59 -9.70 -1.74 48.15
CA SER A 59 -9.03 -1.97 46.86
C SER A 59 -9.95 -1.63 45.71
N GLY A 60 -9.49 -0.68 44.88
CA GLY A 60 -9.67 -0.83 43.44
C GLY A 60 -10.87 -0.12 42.83
N SER A 61 -10.82 1.22 42.82
CA SER A 61 -11.17 1.96 41.61
C SER A 61 -10.39 1.36 40.44
N GLY A 62 -11.08 0.91 39.40
CA GLY A 62 -10.46 0.44 38.19
C GLY A 62 -11.49 -0.16 37.23
N SER A 63 -12.32 0.71 36.63
CA SER A 63 -12.76 0.42 35.27
C SER A 63 -11.50 0.33 34.43
N ALA A 64 -10.97 -0.88 34.30
CA ALA A 64 -9.98 -1.18 33.29
C ALA A 64 -10.71 -1.05 31.96
N ASP A 65 -10.61 0.16 31.39
CA ASP A 65 -10.72 0.37 29.96
C ASP A 65 -9.93 -0.75 29.31
N LYS A 66 -10.66 -1.74 28.77
CA LYS A 66 -10.07 -2.71 27.88
C LYS A 66 -9.61 -1.91 26.68
N ALA A 67 -8.33 -1.53 26.69
CA ALA A 67 -7.60 -1.18 25.50
C ALA A 67 -7.97 -2.27 24.49
N ARG A 68 -8.78 -1.91 23.49
CA ARG A 68 -9.17 -2.84 22.45
C ARG A 68 -7.87 -3.29 21.82
N ASP A 69 -7.50 -4.55 22.05
CA ASP A 69 -6.32 -5.12 21.41
C ASP A 69 -6.42 -4.82 19.93
N LYS A 70 -5.35 -4.21 19.39
CA LYS A 70 -5.29 -3.88 17.96
C LYS A 70 -5.60 -5.17 17.18
N PRO A 71 -6.57 -5.17 16.25
CA PRO A 71 -6.89 -6.35 15.47
C PRO A 71 -5.63 -6.95 14.87
N VAL A 72 -5.46 -8.27 15.05
CA VAL A 72 -4.32 -8.99 14.48
C VAL A 72 -4.35 -8.87 12.96
N ASP A 73 -3.21 -8.54 12.36
CA ASP A 73 -3.12 -8.44 10.91
C ASP A 73 -3.44 -9.78 10.25
N PRO A 74 -4.33 -9.81 9.24
CA PRO A 74 -4.70 -11.04 8.56
C PRO A 74 -3.50 -11.61 7.79
N ARG A 75 -3.53 -12.92 7.54
CA ARG A 75 -2.49 -13.57 6.73
C ARG A 75 -2.66 -13.21 5.24
N PRO A 76 -1.56 -12.93 4.51
CA PRO A 76 -1.61 -12.71 3.07
C PRO A 76 -1.98 -14.00 2.32
N VAL A 77 -2.68 -13.86 1.20
CA VAL A 77 -2.84 -14.90 0.18
C VAL A 77 -2.39 -14.35 -1.16
N SER A 78 -1.51 -15.07 -1.86
CA SER A 78 -0.93 -14.65 -3.13
C SER A 78 -1.46 -15.49 -4.30
N TYR A 79 -1.61 -14.83 -5.45
CA TYR A 79 -1.95 -15.42 -6.74
C TYR A 79 -1.02 -14.80 -7.79
N GLU A 80 -0.53 -15.59 -8.72
CA GLU A 80 0.40 -15.15 -9.76
C GLU A 80 -0.23 -15.31 -11.14
N GLY A 81 0.13 -14.43 -12.07
CA GLY A 81 -0.26 -14.57 -13.47
C GLY A 81 -1.77 -14.51 -13.73
N ILE A 82 -2.50 -13.66 -13.00
CA ILE A 82 -3.92 -13.42 -13.29
C ILE A 82 -3.99 -12.51 -14.53
N ASP A 83 -4.60 -13.01 -15.60
CA ASP A 83 -4.96 -12.20 -16.75
C ASP A 83 -6.31 -11.53 -16.51
N VAL A 84 -6.32 -10.19 -16.51
CA VAL A 84 -7.53 -9.37 -16.38
C VAL A 84 -7.85 -8.79 -17.76
N THR A 85 -8.87 -9.35 -18.39
CA THR A 85 -9.37 -8.91 -19.70
C THR A 85 -9.89 -7.47 -19.64
N GLU A 86 -9.81 -6.76 -20.76
CA GLU A 86 -10.38 -5.43 -20.91
C GLU A 86 -11.85 -5.45 -20.48
N ASN A 87 -12.24 -4.45 -19.70
CA ASN A 87 -13.59 -4.29 -19.16
C ASN A 87 -14.03 -5.33 -18.11
N TYR A 88 -13.09 -6.15 -17.61
CA TYR A 88 -13.33 -7.06 -16.49
C TYR A 88 -12.76 -6.49 -15.19
N ALA A 89 -13.28 -7.01 -14.08
CA ALA A 89 -12.84 -6.59 -12.76
C ALA A 89 -12.77 -7.74 -11.75
N LEU A 90 -11.96 -7.54 -10.73
CA LEU A 90 -11.73 -8.42 -9.61
C LEU A 90 -12.47 -7.93 -8.38
N ARG A 91 -13.03 -8.86 -7.60
CA ARG A 91 -13.37 -8.64 -6.20
C ARG A 91 -12.26 -9.26 -5.36
N LEU A 92 -11.68 -8.45 -4.47
CA LEU A 92 -10.71 -8.94 -3.51
C LEU A 92 -11.34 -9.94 -2.55
N ALA A 93 -12.68 -9.93 -2.38
CA ALA A 93 -13.46 -10.85 -1.56
C ALA A 93 -13.57 -12.29 -2.14
N ASP A 94 -13.28 -12.50 -3.41
CA ASP A 94 -13.39 -13.81 -4.07
C ASP A 94 -12.16 -14.68 -3.80
N HIS A 95 -12.32 -16.00 -3.71
CA HIS A 95 -11.22 -16.96 -3.52
C HIS A 95 -11.36 -18.18 -4.45
N PRO A 96 -10.52 -18.30 -5.50
CA PRO A 96 -9.56 -17.29 -6.00
C PRO A 96 -10.28 -16.08 -6.63
N PRO A 97 -9.66 -14.88 -6.64
CA PRO A 97 -10.13 -13.76 -7.44
C PRO A 97 -10.21 -14.13 -8.92
N ARG A 98 -11.36 -13.89 -9.55
CA ARG A 98 -11.56 -14.14 -10.99
C ARG A 98 -12.04 -12.86 -11.68
N PRO A 99 -11.47 -12.51 -12.85
CA PRO A 99 -12.01 -11.43 -13.66
C PRO A 99 -13.44 -11.77 -14.06
N LEU A 100 -14.36 -10.85 -13.80
CA LEU A 100 -15.76 -10.95 -14.21
C LEU A 100 -16.23 -9.59 -14.73
N GLU A 101 -17.10 -9.59 -15.72
CA GLU A 101 -17.91 -8.42 -16.05
C GLU A 101 -18.89 -8.13 -14.90
N ASP A 102 -19.37 -6.90 -14.80
CA ASP A 102 -20.42 -6.51 -13.86
C ASP A 102 -21.70 -6.20 -14.65
N GLU A 103 -22.41 -7.26 -15.05
CA GLU A 103 -23.67 -7.15 -15.81
C GLU A 103 -24.85 -6.67 -14.94
N ASP A 104 -24.76 -6.87 -13.62
CA ASP A 104 -25.90 -6.70 -12.69
C ASP A 104 -26.05 -5.28 -12.13
N SER A 105 -25.00 -4.46 -12.17
CA SER A 105 -25.00 -3.16 -11.47
C SER A 105 -25.51 -1.99 -12.31
N GLY A 106 -25.73 -2.16 -13.61
CA GLY A 106 -26.14 -1.09 -14.52
C GLY A 106 -25.11 0.04 -14.69
N VAL A 107 -23.94 -0.08 -14.06
CA VAL A 107 -22.81 0.84 -14.15
C VAL A 107 -21.52 0.04 -14.36
N MET A 108 -20.65 0.50 -15.27
CA MET A 108 -19.41 -0.20 -15.56
C MET A 108 -18.58 -0.42 -14.28
N TYR A 109 -18.15 -1.66 -14.06
CA TYR A 109 -17.34 -2.14 -12.91
C TYR A 109 -18.02 -2.14 -11.53
N GLY A 110 -19.29 -1.77 -11.42
CA GLY A 110 -20.11 -1.90 -10.21
C GLY A 110 -19.39 -1.61 -8.89
N LYS A 111 -19.36 -2.60 -7.99
CA LYS A 111 -18.67 -2.54 -6.68
C LYS A 111 -17.35 -3.33 -6.68
N LYS A 112 -16.62 -3.34 -7.79
CA LYS A 112 -15.40 -4.14 -7.95
C LYS A 112 -14.17 -3.38 -7.45
N ASP A 113 -13.20 -4.12 -6.92
CA ASP A 113 -12.08 -3.55 -6.17
C ASP A 113 -10.90 -3.18 -7.08
N PHE A 114 -10.71 -3.89 -8.19
CA PHE A 114 -9.67 -3.62 -9.18
C PHE A 114 -10.18 -3.98 -10.57
N TYR A 115 -10.06 -3.10 -11.55
CA TYR A 115 -10.50 -3.33 -12.93
C TYR A 115 -9.46 -2.91 -13.95
N PHE A 116 -9.56 -3.47 -15.17
CA PHE A 116 -8.85 -2.99 -16.35
C PHE A 116 -9.86 -2.38 -17.33
N TYR A 117 -9.67 -1.11 -17.68
CA TYR A 117 -10.49 -0.38 -18.65
C TYR A 117 -9.68 -0.06 -19.89
N ARG A 118 -10.32 -0.21 -21.04
CA ARG A 118 -9.82 0.25 -22.32
C ARG A 118 -10.92 0.97 -23.08
N ASP A 119 -10.63 2.19 -23.49
CA ASP A 119 -11.48 2.94 -24.41
C ASP A 119 -11.20 2.46 -25.84
N SER A 120 -12.20 1.89 -26.51
CA SER A 120 -12.05 1.42 -27.89
C SER A 120 -11.97 2.56 -28.91
N LEU A 121 -12.45 3.76 -28.59
CA LEU A 121 -12.49 4.92 -29.49
C LEU A 121 -11.21 5.76 -29.41
N PHE A 122 -10.69 5.97 -28.21
CA PHE A 122 -9.52 6.83 -27.97
C PHE A 122 -8.25 6.05 -27.64
N GLY A 123 -8.35 4.76 -27.33
CA GLY A 123 -7.21 3.90 -26.99
C GLY A 123 -6.66 4.12 -25.58
N ASP A 124 -7.38 4.88 -24.74
CA ASP A 124 -6.99 5.11 -23.36
C ASP A 124 -7.11 3.82 -22.55
N GLU A 125 -5.99 3.39 -21.96
CA GLU A 125 -5.89 2.19 -21.14
C GLU A 125 -5.58 2.59 -19.70
N GLN A 126 -6.33 2.04 -18.74
CA GLN A 126 -6.13 2.34 -17.33
C GLN A 126 -6.56 1.18 -16.44
N VAL A 127 -5.99 1.13 -15.24
CA VAL A 127 -6.53 0.33 -14.13
C VAL A 127 -7.23 1.24 -13.14
N GLY A 128 -8.22 0.72 -12.43
CA GLY A 128 -8.95 1.52 -11.46
C GLY A 128 -9.64 0.70 -10.39
N SER A 129 -10.29 1.41 -9.46
CA SER A 129 -11.14 0.83 -8.42
C SER A 129 -12.48 1.54 -8.40
N ALA A 130 -13.58 0.79 -8.48
CA ALA A 130 -14.93 1.34 -8.30
C ALA A 130 -15.37 1.27 -6.82
N ASN A 131 -14.70 0.44 -6.01
CA ASN A 131 -15.00 0.20 -4.61
C ASN A 131 -13.80 0.48 -3.69
N GLY A 132 -12.99 1.49 -3.98
CA GLY A 132 -11.77 1.71 -3.21
C GLY A 132 -10.88 2.81 -3.72
N LYS A 133 -9.63 2.78 -3.26
CA LYS A 133 -8.57 3.69 -3.66
C LYS A 133 -7.34 2.89 -4.08
N LEU A 134 -6.57 3.48 -5.00
CA LEU A 134 -5.32 2.96 -5.52
C LEU A 134 -4.15 3.87 -5.13
N VAL A 135 -2.97 3.29 -5.00
CA VAL A 135 -1.69 4.02 -4.89
C VAL A 135 -0.62 3.30 -5.68
N VAL A 136 0.04 3.99 -6.61
CA VAL A 136 1.27 3.47 -7.23
C VAL A 136 2.43 3.67 -6.25
N LEU A 137 3.09 2.59 -5.87
CA LEU A 137 4.26 2.65 -5.01
C LEU A 137 5.48 3.16 -5.79
N LYS A 138 6.35 3.89 -5.10
CA LYS A 138 7.65 4.27 -5.69
C LYS A 138 8.50 3.01 -5.89
N ASN A 139 9.39 3.01 -6.88
CA ASN A 139 10.27 1.87 -7.15
C ASN A 139 11.13 1.42 -5.95
N SER A 140 11.43 2.34 -5.01
CA SER A 140 12.17 2.02 -3.78
C SER A 140 11.30 1.41 -2.67
N GLN A 141 9.97 1.38 -2.83
CA GLN A 141 9.03 0.87 -1.84
C GLN A 141 8.55 -0.52 -2.25
N LYS A 142 8.77 -1.51 -1.37
CA LYS A 142 8.19 -2.84 -1.55
C LYS A 142 6.79 -2.90 -0.92
N GLY A 143 5.81 -3.29 -1.71
CA GLY A 143 4.43 -3.45 -1.28
C GLY A 143 4.29 -4.45 -0.15
N SER A 144 3.61 -4.02 0.90
CA SER A 144 3.24 -4.82 2.07
C SER A 144 1.99 -4.20 2.70
N LEU A 145 1.31 -4.96 3.56
CA LEU A 145 0.15 -4.45 4.30
C LEU A 145 0.45 -3.12 5.02
N LYS A 146 1.60 -3.05 5.71
CA LYS A 146 2.02 -1.85 6.43
C LYS A 146 2.19 -0.65 5.49
N VAL A 147 2.95 -0.84 4.40
CA VAL A 147 3.19 0.23 3.41
C VAL A 147 1.88 0.73 2.82
N CYS A 148 0.97 -0.17 2.44
CA CYS A 148 -0.31 0.23 1.87
C CYS A 148 -1.21 1.00 2.85
N ARG A 149 -1.16 0.70 4.15
CA ARG A 149 -1.87 1.46 5.18
C ARG A 149 -1.28 2.85 5.41
N GLU A 150 0.04 2.98 5.27
CA GLU A 150 0.77 4.24 5.53
C GLU A 150 0.75 5.21 4.32
N GLU A 151 0.51 4.70 3.11
CA GLU A 151 0.40 5.54 1.91
C GLU A 151 -0.88 6.38 1.90
N THR A 152 -0.75 7.63 1.43
CA THR A 152 -1.85 8.61 1.38
C THR A 152 -2.05 9.24 0.01
N ARG A 153 -1.23 8.89 -0.98
CA ARG A 153 -1.24 9.44 -2.35
C ARG A 153 -2.28 8.73 -3.22
N TYR A 154 -3.53 8.79 -2.76
CA TYR A 154 -4.62 8.02 -3.35
C TYR A 154 -5.06 8.58 -4.71
N THR A 155 -5.45 7.65 -5.58
CA THR A 155 -6.20 7.91 -6.82
C THR A 155 -7.26 6.82 -6.99
N GLU A 156 -8.22 7.02 -7.86
CA GLU A 156 -9.20 5.97 -8.24
C GLU A 156 -8.81 5.27 -9.54
N LYS A 157 -7.96 5.93 -10.36
CA LYS A 157 -7.55 5.48 -11.70
C LYS A 157 -6.07 5.73 -11.92
N ILE A 158 -5.41 4.83 -12.64
CA ILE A 158 -4.01 4.91 -13.03
C ILE A 158 -3.92 4.55 -14.51
N GLY A 159 -3.41 5.48 -15.33
CA GLY A 159 -3.14 5.21 -16.73
C GLY A 159 -2.09 4.12 -16.90
N LEU A 160 -2.27 3.24 -17.88
CA LEU A 160 -1.36 2.11 -18.10
C LEU A 160 0.03 2.57 -18.56
N ASP A 161 0.14 3.79 -19.10
CA ASP A 161 1.37 4.50 -19.45
C ASP A 161 2.23 4.86 -18.23
N GLN A 162 1.64 4.91 -17.04
CA GLN A 162 2.33 5.15 -15.76
C GLN A 162 2.86 3.87 -15.13
N LEU A 163 2.55 2.71 -15.71
CA LEU A 163 2.94 1.41 -15.19
C LEU A 163 4.03 0.78 -16.06
N THR A 164 4.99 0.15 -15.39
CA THR A 164 6.03 -0.67 -16.02
C THR A 164 5.99 -2.05 -15.39
N SER A 165 6.54 -3.06 -16.06
CA SER A 165 6.61 -4.41 -15.48
C SER A 165 7.30 -4.37 -14.12
N GLY A 166 6.64 -4.90 -13.09
CA GLY A 166 7.07 -4.84 -11.69
C GLY A 166 6.52 -3.67 -10.88
N SER A 167 5.84 -2.69 -11.50
CA SER A 167 5.14 -1.63 -10.77
C SER A 167 4.14 -2.23 -9.78
N GLN A 168 4.19 -1.76 -8.53
CA GLN A 168 3.33 -2.25 -7.45
C GLN A 168 2.28 -1.20 -7.10
N ILE A 169 1.04 -1.65 -6.96
CA ILE A 169 -0.13 -0.82 -6.70
C ILE A 169 -0.77 -1.33 -5.41
N CYS A 170 -0.94 -0.45 -4.43
CA CYS A 170 -1.79 -0.74 -3.29
C CYS A 170 -3.25 -0.53 -3.69
N VAL A 171 -4.10 -1.51 -3.39
CA VAL A 171 -5.56 -1.43 -3.52
C VAL A 171 -6.14 -1.41 -2.11
N LEU A 172 -6.87 -0.35 -1.77
CA LEU A 172 -7.56 -0.20 -0.49
C LEU A 172 -9.06 -0.23 -0.76
N SER A 173 -9.67 -1.39 -0.58
CA SER A 173 -11.11 -1.60 -0.78
C SER A 173 -11.91 -1.00 0.37
N LYS A 174 -13.07 -0.41 0.05
CA LYS A 174 -14.07 0.01 1.05
C LYS A 174 -14.61 -1.18 1.85
N ALA A 175 -14.52 -2.41 1.34
CA ALA A 175 -14.89 -3.62 2.08
C ALA A 175 -13.86 -4.02 3.16
N GLY A 176 -12.83 -3.18 3.41
CA GLY A 176 -11.80 -3.45 4.42
C GLY A 176 -10.72 -4.43 3.94
N HIS A 177 -10.67 -4.73 2.64
CA HIS A 177 -9.60 -5.54 2.06
C HIS A 177 -8.45 -4.66 1.57
N ILE A 178 -7.22 -5.10 1.81
CA ILE A 178 -6.03 -4.44 1.27
C ILE A 178 -5.33 -5.44 0.36
N ALA A 179 -4.86 -4.98 -0.80
CA ALA A 179 -4.04 -5.80 -1.68
C ALA A 179 -2.85 -5.04 -2.24
N VAL A 180 -1.84 -5.80 -2.65
CA VAL A 180 -0.77 -5.34 -3.53
C VAL A 180 -0.95 -6.05 -4.87
N VAL A 181 -1.19 -5.27 -5.91
CA VAL A 181 -1.17 -5.70 -7.30
C VAL A 181 0.21 -5.42 -7.88
N THR A 182 0.85 -6.40 -8.49
CA THR A 182 2.10 -6.21 -9.25
C THR A 182 1.79 -6.36 -10.73
N TYR A 183 1.94 -5.28 -11.48
CA TYR A 183 1.71 -5.29 -12.92
C TYR A 183 2.82 -6.05 -13.64
N ARG A 184 2.49 -7.02 -14.49
CA ARG A 184 3.46 -7.83 -15.24
C ARG A 184 3.59 -7.41 -16.68
N GLY A 185 2.52 -6.92 -17.27
CA GLY A 185 2.49 -6.44 -18.65
C GLY A 185 1.07 -6.49 -19.22
N LYS A 186 0.96 -6.18 -20.51
CA LYS A 186 -0.27 -6.29 -21.28
C LYS A 186 -0.10 -7.25 -22.44
N SER A 187 -1.22 -7.76 -22.95
CA SER A 187 -1.24 -8.64 -24.10
C SER A 187 -0.62 -7.99 -25.33
N GLY A 188 -0.08 -8.82 -26.22
CA GLY A 188 0.55 -8.37 -27.45
C GLY A 188 -0.47 -7.87 -28.47
N ALA A 189 -0.03 -7.08 -29.45
CA ALA A 189 -0.91 -6.53 -30.48
C ALA A 189 -1.61 -7.60 -31.36
N ASN A 190 -1.07 -8.82 -31.40
CA ASN A 190 -1.61 -9.94 -32.17
C ASN A 190 -2.45 -10.91 -31.33
N ASP A 191 -2.63 -10.62 -30.03
CA ASP A 191 -3.46 -11.44 -29.18
C ASP A 191 -4.94 -11.23 -29.54
N PRO A 192 -5.76 -12.29 -29.65
CA PRO A 192 -7.20 -12.14 -29.87
C PRO A 192 -7.92 -11.42 -28.73
N SER A 193 -7.31 -11.27 -27.56
CA SER A 193 -7.88 -10.58 -26.40
C SER A 193 -6.96 -9.47 -25.88
N HIS A 194 -7.56 -8.36 -25.47
CA HIS A 194 -6.85 -7.30 -24.75
C HIS A 194 -6.92 -7.58 -23.25
N TYR A 195 -5.78 -7.76 -22.60
CA TYR A 195 -5.72 -8.03 -21.17
C TYR A 195 -4.42 -7.52 -20.56
N ILE A 196 -4.41 -7.41 -19.23
CA ILE A 196 -3.19 -7.23 -18.44
C ILE A 196 -2.91 -8.45 -17.60
N THR A 197 -1.64 -8.76 -17.39
CA THR A 197 -1.23 -9.82 -16.44
C THR A 197 -0.80 -9.17 -15.14
N ILE A 198 -1.28 -9.69 -14.01
CA ILE A 198 -0.92 -9.21 -12.67
C ILE A 198 -0.58 -10.36 -11.72
N ASP A 199 0.27 -10.06 -10.73
CA ASP A 199 0.35 -10.84 -9.50
C ASP A 199 -0.42 -10.09 -8.40
N LEU A 200 -1.06 -10.82 -7.50
CA LEU A 200 -1.95 -10.27 -6.47
C LEU A 200 -1.65 -10.88 -5.11
N THR A 201 -1.32 -10.05 -4.13
CA THR A 201 -1.29 -10.44 -2.71
C THR A 201 -2.42 -9.73 -1.97
N VAL A 202 -3.30 -10.49 -1.31
CA VAL A 202 -4.50 -9.95 -0.63
C VAL A 202 -4.45 -10.22 0.86
N TRP A 203 -4.79 -9.20 1.63
CA TRP A 203 -5.08 -9.22 3.06
C TRP A 203 -6.56 -8.92 3.25
N ARG A 204 -7.37 -9.96 3.50
CA ARG A 204 -8.81 -9.82 3.69
C ARG A 204 -9.10 -9.32 5.10
N ASN A 205 -10.07 -8.43 5.24
CA ASN A 205 -10.47 -7.82 6.51
C ASN A 205 -9.29 -7.18 7.24
N ALA A 206 -8.44 -6.49 6.47
CA ALA A 206 -7.22 -5.85 6.97
C ALA A 206 -7.45 -4.41 7.42
N ASP A 207 -8.59 -3.82 7.11
CA ASP A 207 -9.02 -2.51 7.60
C ASP A 207 -10.51 -2.56 7.93
N GLU A 208 -11.01 -1.55 8.65
CA GLU A 208 -12.44 -1.40 8.89
C GLU A 208 -13.18 -1.17 7.57
N ALA A 209 -14.28 -1.90 7.36
CA ALA A 209 -15.14 -1.68 6.22
C ALA A 209 -15.78 -0.28 6.34
N ARG A 210 -15.80 0.45 5.24
CA ARG A 210 -16.37 1.79 5.14
C ARG A 210 -17.74 1.67 4.49
N GLU A 211 -18.76 2.20 5.15
CA GLU A 211 -20.10 2.25 4.57
C GLU A 211 -20.14 3.22 3.37
N SER A 212 -21.11 2.98 2.47
CA SER A 212 -21.25 3.70 1.20
C SER A 212 -22.02 4.99 1.40
#